data_AF-A0A849QSC4-F1
#
_entry.id   AF-A0A849QSC4-F1
#
_cell.length_a   1.000
_cell.length_b   1.000
_cell.length_c   1.000
_cell.angle_alpha   90.00
_cell.angle_beta   90.00
_cell.angle_gamma   90.00
#
_symmetry.space_group_name_H-M   'P 1'
#
loop_
_entity.id
_entity.type
_entity.pdbx_description
1 polymer ?
#
loop_
_entity_poly.entity_id
_entity_poly.type
_entity_poly.pdbx_seq_one_letter_code
_entity_poly.pdbx_strand_id
1 'polypeptide(L)'
;MSSEIENEFIAELNLAAGPLLKLGLYNSPGEFIKDVTSDFIKHKIQFYKKQLKTFEKKYSMSFDALSRKLETGASILEEDDWMEWEAAENMLKVWKKAARETGISA
;
A
#
# COMPACT_ATOMS: atom_id res chain seq x y z
N MET A 1 25.92 -4.63 -18.33
CA MET A 1 24.54 -4.28 -17.93
C MET A 1 24.46 -3.39 -16.68
N SER A 2 25.50 -3.23 -15.86
CA SER A 2 25.33 -2.55 -14.55
C SER A 2 25.50 -1.02 -14.56
N SER A 3 26.42 -0.43 -15.31
CA SER A 3 26.73 1.01 -15.15
C SER A 3 25.74 1.96 -15.83
N GLU A 4 25.20 1.60 -16.99
CA GLU A 4 24.25 2.47 -17.72
C GLU A 4 22.91 2.57 -16.99
N ILE A 5 22.38 1.44 -16.51
CA ILE A 5 21.13 1.39 -15.75
C ILE A 5 21.25 2.15 -14.42
N GLU A 6 22.37 1.98 -13.70
CA GLU A 6 22.63 2.73 -12.47
C GLU A 6 22.70 4.25 -12.72
N ASN A 7 23.37 4.67 -13.79
CA ASN A 7 23.46 6.08 -14.16
C ASN A 7 22.11 6.68 -14.56
N GLU A 8 21.31 5.93 -15.32
CA GLU A 8 19.95 6.34 -15.70
C GLU A 8 19.06 6.52 -14.47
N PHE A 9 19.06 5.54 -13.55
CA PHE A 9 18.30 5.64 -12.31
C PHE A 9 18.72 6.84 -11.44
N ILE A 10 20.02 7.08 -11.30
CA ILE A 10 20.53 8.25 -10.57
C ILE A 10 20.10 9.56 -11.23
N ALA A 11 20.10 9.61 -12.57
CA ALA A 11 19.64 10.79 -13.31
C ALA A 11 18.14 11.04 -13.05
N GLU A 12 17.30 10.02 -13.14
CA GLU A 12 15.87 10.13 -12.86
C GLU A 12 15.58 10.58 -11.42
N LEU A 13 16.26 9.99 -10.45
CA LEU A 13 16.10 10.35 -9.04
C LEU A 13 16.51 11.80 -8.78
N ASN A 14 17.60 12.26 -9.40
CA ASN A 14 18.04 13.64 -9.31
C ASN A 14 17.06 14.61 -10.00
N LEU A 15 16.47 14.22 -11.12
CA LEU A 15 15.44 15.02 -11.80
C LEU A 15 14.20 15.18 -10.92
N ALA A 16 13.74 14.09 -10.29
CA ALA A 16 12.58 14.10 -9.39
C ALA A 16 12.84 14.92 -8.12
N ALA A 17 14.01 14.73 -7.47
CA ALA A 17 14.32 15.37 -6.20
C ALA A 17 14.81 16.83 -6.37
N GLY A 18 15.39 17.17 -7.52
CA GLY A 18 16.10 18.44 -7.76
C GLY A 18 15.34 19.72 -7.39
N PRO A 19 14.06 19.89 -7.77
CA PRO A 19 13.26 21.04 -7.35
C PRO A 19 13.11 21.13 -5.83
N LEU A 20 12.92 19.99 -5.16
CA LEU A 20 12.71 19.92 -3.72
C LEU A 20 13.99 20.26 -2.94
N LEU A 21 15.14 19.81 -3.43
CA LEU A 21 16.45 20.16 -2.89
C LEU A 21 16.73 21.66 -3.02
N LYS A 22 16.45 22.24 -4.19
CA LYS A 22 16.63 23.70 -4.43
C LYS A 22 15.77 24.55 -3.50
N LEU A 23 14.59 24.05 -3.11
CA LEU A 23 13.70 24.69 -2.16
C LEU A 23 14.08 24.42 -0.69
N GLY A 24 15.09 23.60 -0.43
CA GLY A 24 15.52 23.23 0.92
C GLY A 24 14.55 22.28 1.64
N LEU A 25 13.67 21.58 0.92
CA LEU A 25 12.70 20.64 1.49
C LEU A 25 13.32 19.27 1.80
N TYR A 26 14.40 18.92 1.10
CA TYR A 26 15.18 17.70 1.32
C TYR A 26 16.67 18.01 1.20
N ASN A 27 17.50 17.31 1.97
CA ASN A 27 18.94 17.49 1.96
C ASN A 27 19.64 16.62 0.91
N SER A 28 18.99 15.55 0.46
CA SER A 28 19.52 14.66 -0.56
C SER A 28 18.42 13.91 -1.33
N PRO A 29 18.71 13.39 -2.54
CA PRO A 29 17.78 12.53 -3.25
C PRO A 29 17.51 11.21 -2.50
N GLY A 30 18.47 10.75 -1.70
CA GLY A 30 18.35 9.56 -0.86
C GLY A 30 17.38 9.75 0.32
N GLU A 31 17.32 10.95 0.90
CA GLU A 31 16.32 11.31 1.92
C GLU A 31 14.92 11.38 1.28
N PHE A 32 14.82 12.06 0.13
CA PHE A 32 13.59 12.15 -0.64
C PHE A 32 12.97 10.77 -0.94
N ILE A 33 13.74 9.84 -1.48
CA ILE A 33 13.18 8.53 -1.85
C ILE A 33 12.78 7.69 -0.63
N LYS A 34 13.49 7.83 0.50
CA LYS A 34 13.12 7.16 1.75
C LYS A 34 11.78 7.67 2.27
N ASP A 35 11.60 8.99 2.29
CA ASP A 35 10.38 9.61 2.79
C ASP A 35 9.19 9.31 1.87
N VAL A 36 9.36 9.42 0.55
CA VAL A 36 8.33 9.04 -0.43
C VAL A 36 7.95 7.57 -0.30
N THR A 37 8.92 6.67 -0.13
CA THR A 37 8.65 5.24 0.08
C THR A 37 7.88 5.00 1.37
N SER A 38 8.27 5.68 2.46
CA SER A 38 7.55 5.66 3.74
C SER A 38 6.10 6.09 3.59
N ASP A 39 5.88 7.24 2.96
CA ASP A 39 4.54 7.78 2.82
C ASP A 39 3.68 6.92 1.90
N PHE A 40 4.26 6.36 0.84
CA PHE A 40 3.55 5.44 -0.03
C PHE A 40 3.09 4.17 0.71
N ILE A 41 3.98 3.54 1.48
CA ILE A 41 3.65 2.35 2.28
C ILE A 41 2.55 2.69 3.30
N LYS A 42 2.69 3.79 4.04
CA LYS A 42 1.69 4.24 5.02
C LYS A 42 0.34 4.49 4.36
N HIS A 43 0.31 5.19 3.22
CA HIS A 43 -0.91 5.45 2.47
C HIS A 43 -1.59 4.17 2.00
N LYS A 44 -0.84 3.19 1.48
CA LYS A 44 -1.40 1.89 1.08
C LYS A 44 -1.98 1.13 2.27
N ILE A 45 -1.30 1.11 3.42
CA ILE A 45 -1.83 0.51 4.65
C ILE A 45 -3.15 1.17 5.07
N GLN A 46 -3.20 2.51 5.08
CA GLN A 46 -4.42 3.23 5.47
C GLN A 46 -5.56 3.03 4.47
N PHE A 47 -5.24 2.96 3.17
CA PHE A 47 -6.20 2.67 2.12
C PHE A 47 -6.89 1.32 2.33
N TYR A 48 -6.12 0.23 2.53
CA TYR A 48 -6.73 -1.08 2.79
C TYR A 48 -7.42 -1.14 4.16
N LYS A 49 -6.87 -0.52 5.21
CA LYS A 49 -7.60 -0.39 6.51
C LYS A 49 -8.96 0.27 6.33
N LYS A 50 -9.07 1.31 5.50
CA LYS A 50 -10.35 1.98 5.20
C LYS A 50 -11.29 1.07 4.41
N GLN A 51 -10.80 0.38 3.39
CA GLN A 51 -11.62 -0.57 2.62
C GLN A 51 -12.19 -1.69 3.50
N LEU A 52 -11.36 -2.31 4.35
CA LEU A 52 -11.82 -3.35 5.27
C LEU A 52 -12.94 -2.82 6.19
N LYS A 53 -12.78 -1.62 6.75
CA LYS A 53 -13.84 -0.97 7.56
C LYS A 53 -15.12 -0.71 6.77
N THR A 54 -15.02 -0.39 5.48
CA THR A 54 -16.21 -0.22 4.62
C THR A 54 -16.97 -1.53 4.49
N PHE A 55 -16.28 -2.65 4.27
CA PHE A 55 -16.92 -3.96 4.20
C PHE A 55 -17.48 -4.42 5.56
N GLU A 56 -16.71 -4.27 6.65
CA GLU A 56 -17.18 -4.54 8.02
C GLU A 56 -18.47 -3.78 8.32
N LYS A 57 -18.56 -2.52 7.89
CA LYS A 57 -19.77 -1.70 8.05
C LYS A 57 -20.91 -2.16 7.13
N LYS A 58 -20.62 -2.48 5.86
CA LYS A 58 -21.62 -2.92 4.86
C LYS A 58 -22.32 -4.19 5.32
N TYR A 59 -21.58 -5.15 5.84
CA TYR A 59 -22.11 -6.44 6.27
C TYR A 59 -22.41 -6.53 7.77
N SER A 60 -21.96 -5.56 8.57
CA SER A 60 -22.11 -5.55 10.04
C SER A 60 -21.60 -6.83 10.71
N MET A 61 -20.55 -7.44 10.14
CA MET A 61 -19.93 -8.68 10.62
C MET A 61 -18.46 -8.71 10.20
N SER A 62 -17.71 -9.69 10.72
CA SER A 62 -16.32 -9.92 10.28
C SER A 62 -16.26 -10.64 8.94
N PHE A 63 -15.10 -10.57 8.28
CA PHE A 63 -14.84 -11.33 7.05
C PHE A 63 -15.12 -12.83 7.24
N ASP A 64 -14.60 -13.45 8.31
CA ASP A 64 -14.84 -14.86 8.60
C ASP A 64 -16.32 -15.22 8.77
N ALA A 65 -17.11 -14.31 9.36
CA ALA A 65 -18.54 -14.52 9.52
C ALA A 65 -19.28 -14.43 8.17
N LEU A 66 -18.88 -13.50 7.31
CA LEU A 66 -19.37 -13.41 5.94
C LEU A 66 -18.99 -14.66 5.14
N SER A 67 -17.73 -15.10 5.18
CA SER A 67 -17.25 -16.31 4.48
C SER A 67 -18.12 -17.53 4.82
N ARG A 68 -18.39 -17.77 6.11
CA ARG A 68 -19.27 -18.87 6.56
C ARG A 68 -20.72 -18.70 6.11
N LYS A 69 -21.24 -17.48 6.07
CA LYS A 69 -22.59 -17.21 5.57
C LYS A 69 -22.69 -17.61 4.09
N LEU A 70 -21.71 -17.23 3.28
CA LEU A 70 -21.70 -17.44 1.84
C LEU A 70 -21.54 -18.92 1.44
N GLU A 71 -20.98 -19.78 2.31
CA GLU A 71 -20.95 -21.25 2.10
C GLU A 71 -22.35 -21.86 1.91
N THR A 72 -23.38 -21.23 2.49
CA THR A 72 -24.77 -21.69 2.38
C THR A 72 -25.51 -21.13 1.16
N GLY A 73 -24.84 -20.28 0.38
CA GLY A 73 -25.37 -19.58 -0.79
C GLY A 73 -25.01 -18.10 -0.76
N ALA A 74 -24.59 -17.59 -1.91
CA ALA A 74 -24.22 -16.19 -2.12
C ALA A 74 -24.88 -15.65 -3.39
N SER A 75 -25.26 -14.38 -3.37
CA SER A 75 -25.50 -13.64 -4.61
C SER A 75 -24.18 -13.27 -5.29
N ILE A 76 -24.18 -13.07 -6.60
CA ILE A 76 -22.99 -12.63 -7.37
C ILE A 76 -22.36 -11.37 -6.74
N LEU A 77 -23.18 -10.41 -6.32
CA LEU A 77 -22.70 -9.20 -5.66
C LEU A 77 -21.98 -9.50 -4.33
N GLU A 78 -22.50 -10.45 -3.54
CA GLU A 78 -21.84 -10.86 -2.30
C GLU A 78 -20.52 -11.59 -2.55
N GLU A 79 -20.42 -12.39 -3.62
CA GLU A 79 -19.17 -13.02 -4.03
C GLU A 79 -18.15 -11.99 -4.49
N ASP A 80 -18.55 -11.01 -5.30
CA ASP A 80 -17.68 -9.92 -5.76
C ASP A 80 -17.12 -9.12 -4.58
N ASP A 81 -18.00 -8.69 -3.67
CA ASP A 81 -17.62 -7.97 -2.46
C ASP A 81 -16.69 -8.83 -1.56
N TRP A 82 -16.95 -10.14 -1.47
CA TRP A 82 -16.12 -11.06 -0.70
C TRP A 82 -14.71 -11.18 -1.29
N MET A 83 -14.59 -11.31 -2.61
CA MET A 83 -13.30 -11.37 -3.30
C MET A 83 -12.49 -10.07 -3.10
N GLU A 84 -13.16 -8.91 -3.19
CA GLU A 84 -12.51 -7.63 -2.94
C GLU A 84 -12.05 -7.49 -1.48
N TRP A 85 -12.86 -7.96 -0.53
CA TRP A 85 -12.50 -7.96 0.89
C TRP A 85 -11.29 -8.86 1.16
N GLU A 86 -11.30 -10.10 0.64
CA GLU A 86 -10.18 -11.03 0.77
C GLU A 86 -8.88 -10.44 0.19
N ALA A 87 -8.96 -9.87 -1.01
CA ALA A 87 -7.84 -9.19 -1.65
C ALA A 87 -7.32 -8.03 -0.79
N ALA A 88 -8.21 -7.23 -0.19
CA ALA A 88 -7.83 -6.13 0.70
C ALA A 88 -7.12 -6.61 1.97
N GLU A 89 -7.55 -7.72 2.58
CA GLU A 89 -6.86 -8.31 3.74
C GLU A 89 -5.45 -8.78 3.38
N ASN A 90 -5.33 -9.49 2.26
CA ASN A 90 -4.06 -10.02 1.78
C ASN A 90 -3.08 -8.89 1.45
N MET A 91 -3.55 -7.85 0.75
CA MET A 91 -2.74 -6.69 0.45
C MET A 91 -2.35 -5.91 1.72
N LEU A 92 -3.24 -5.78 2.70
CA LEU A 92 -2.89 -5.16 3.98
C LEU A 92 -1.76 -5.93 4.69
N LYS A 93 -1.80 -7.28 4.66
CA LYS A 93 -0.73 -8.13 5.22
C LYS A 93 0.60 -7.88 4.50
N VAL A 94 0.58 -7.81 3.17
CA VAL A 94 1.77 -7.52 2.34
C VAL A 94 2.34 -6.13 2.64
N TRP A 95 1.52 -5.08 2.67
CA TRP A 95 2.01 -3.73 2.95
C TRP A 95 2.53 -3.57 4.38
N LYS A 96 1.89 -4.20 5.37
CA LYS A 96 2.44 -4.27 6.74
C LYS A 96 3.78 -5.00 6.80
N LYS A 97 3.99 -6.01 5.96
CA LYS A 97 5.29 -6.69 5.83
C LYS A 97 6.33 -5.77 5.21
N ALA A 98 5.99 -5.07 4.13
CA ALA A 98 6.87 -4.07 3.50
C ALA A 98 7.30 -2.98 4.51
N ALA A 99 6.37 -2.48 5.34
CA ALA A 99 6.70 -1.52 6.41
C ALA A 99 7.76 -2.06 7.39
N ARG A 100 7.63 -3.33 7.82
CA ARG A 100 8.62 -3.96 8.71
C ARG A 100 9.98 -4.11 8.06
N GLU A 101 10.02 -4.58 6.82
CA GLU A 101 11.28 -4.83 6.09
C GLU A 101 12.03 -3.53 5.75
N THR A 102 11.29 -2.43 5.60
CA THR A 102 11.86 -1.11 5.31
C THR A 102 12.16 -0.27 6.56
N GLY A 103 11.89 -0.81 7.77
CA GLY A 103 12.10 -0.10 9.04
C GLY A 103 11.11 1.04 9.28
N ILE A 104 9.99 1.06 8.54
CA ILE A 104 8.96 2.09 8.63
C ILE A 104 7.90 1.67 9.66
N SER A 105 7.69 2.48 10.70
CA SER A 105 6.57 2.29 11.62
C SER A 105 5.24 2.62 10.94
N ALA A 106 4.27 1.70 10.95
CA ALA A 106 2.97 1.84 10.29
C ALA A 106 1.77 1.40 11.15
#